data_AF-A0A524E7Z5-F1
#
_entry.id   AF-A0A524E7Z5-F1
#
_cell.length_a   1.000
_cell.length_b   1.000
_cell.length_c   1.000
_cell.angle_alpha   90.00
_cell.angle_beta   90.00
_cell.angle_gamma   90.00
#
_symmetry.space_group_name_H-M   'P 1'
#
loop_
_entity.id
_entity.type
_entity.pdbx_description
1 polymer ?
#
loop_
_entity_poly.entity_id
_entity_poly.type
_entity_poly.pdbx_seq_one_letter_code
_entity_poly.pdbx_strand_id
1 'polypeptide(L)'
;MPENKVKKYFSLIEAWAWCDICQDMISLKIDKDEIMDGLEMGIYTKEYKHKNLNSDIEDPDDRSGEEHTIYVYIDDSYDVTGVKAFFGDSPTMESLEEEAAASGVTEVRIPIIVKEVPPTSVHLGMISPDEYKVLKICDGMNTIEQVAEIAGKSVEELEKMMEKLRKKGLVDVIKRT
;
A
#
# COMPACT_ATOMS: atom_id res chain seq x y z
N MET A 1 8.77 8.54 -11.57
CA MET A 1 7.87 9.02 -10.51
C MET A 1 8.66 9.92 -9.57
N PRO A 2 8.08 11.03 -9.08
CA PRO A 2 8.71 11.81 -8.03
C PRO A 2 8.81 10.97 -6.75
N GLU A 3 9.94 11.10 -6.04
CA GLU A 3 10.16 10.40 -4.79
C GLU A 3 9.27 10.97 -3.68
N ASN A 4 8.58 10.10 -2.94
CA ASN A 4 7.87 10.46 -1.73
C ASN A 4 8.85 11.07 -0.72
N LYS A 5 8.41 12.09 0.01
CA LYS A 5 9.26 12.79 0.99
C LYS A 5 8.62 12.74 2.36
N VAL A 6 9.44 12.62 3.39
CA VAL A 6 8.97 12.71 4.76
C VAL A 6 9.86 13.64 5.56
N LYS A 7 9.23 14.52 6.34
CA LYS A 7 9.89 15.32 7.35
C LYS A 7 9.40 14.89 8.73
N LYS A 8 10.33 14.41 9.54
CA LYS A 8 10.06 13.85 10.86
C LYS A 8 10.23 14.94 11.91
N TYR A 9 9.17 15.23 12.66
CA TYR A 9 9.21 16.11 13.83
C TYR A 9 9.18 15.27 15.11
N PHE A 10 9.17 15.93 16.27
CA PHE A 10 9.16 15.24 17.56
C PHE A 10 7.92 14.36 17.73
N SER A 11 6.72 14.93 17.54
CA SER A 11 5.43 14.25 17.78
C SER A 11 4.67 13.85 16.51
N LEU A 12 5.06 14.34 15.33
CA LEU A 12 4.36 14.08 14.07
C LEU A 12 5.34 13.91 12.91
N ILE A 13 4.84 13.38 11.80
CA ILE A 13 5.48 13.46 10.49
C ILE A 13 4.67 14.32 9.53
N GLU A 14 5.38 14.96 8.61
CA GLU A 14 4.80 15.58 7.43
C GLU A 14 5.25 14.77 6.22
N ALA A 15 4.32 14.03 5.63
CA ALA A 15 4.54 13.19 4.47
C ALA A 15 4.04 13.92 3.22
N TRP A 16 4.85 13.93 2.16
CA TRP A 16 4.45 14.29 0.82
C TRP A 16 4.35 13.01 0.02
N ALA A 17 3.12 12.60 -0.26
CA ALA A 17 2.77 11.39 -0.97
C ALA A 17 2.34 11.75 -2.40
N TRP A 18 2.95 11.14 -3.41
CA TRP A 18 2.54 11.33 -4.79
C TRP A 18 1.19 10.65 -5.05
N CYS A 19 0.25 11.39 -5.62
CA CYS A 19 -1.04 10.85 -6.06
C CYS A 19 -1.07 10.80 -7.58
N ASP A 20 -1.14 9.58 -8.14
CA ASP A 20 -1.19 9.40 -9.61
C ASP A 20 -2.47 9.95 -10.24
N ILE A 21 -3.57 10.05 -9.49
CA ILE A 21 -4.82 10.64 -9.94
C ILE A 21 -4.69 12.16 -10.05
N CYS A 22 -4.20 12.83 -8.99
CA CYS A 22 -3.98 14.28 -9.01
C CYS A 22 -2.78 14.72 -9.86
N GLN A 23 -1.85 13.80 -10.14
CA GLN A 23 -0.51 14.11 -10.66
C GLN A 23 0.21 15.19 -9.82
N ASP A 24 0.02 15.15 -8.49
CA ASP A 24 0.59 16.11 -7.56
C ASP A 24 0.97 15.46 -6.21
N MET A 25 1.78 16.17 -5.42
CA MET A 25 2.21 15.77 -4.09
C MET A 25 1.18 16.21 -3.04
N ILE A 26 0.57 15.23 -2.39
CA ILE A 26 -0.38 15.45 -1.29
C ILE A 26 0.40 15.55 0.01
N SER A 27 0.23 16.66 0.74
CA SER A 27 0.82 16.83 2.07
C SER A 27 -0.10 16.28 3.15
N LEU A 28 0.40 15.33 3.95
CA LEU A 28 -0.30 14.76 5.10
C LEU A 28 0.49 15.04 6.37
N LYS A 29 -0.22 15.41 7.45
CA LYS A 29 0.34 15.46 8.80
C LYS A 29 -0.22 14.31 9.59
N ILE A 30 0.67 13.47 10.13
CA ILE A 30 0.29 12.23 10.81
C ILE A 30 1.01 12.20 12.15
N ASP A 31 0.27 12.02 13.23
CA ASP A 31 0.83 11.92 14.57
C ASP A 31 1.61 10.62 14.73
N LYS A 32 2.77 10.69 15.40
CA LYS A 32 3.61 9.50 15.59
C LYS A 32 2.98 8.49 16.52
N ASP A 33 2.19 8.94 17.49
CA ASP A 33 1.44 8.06 18.39
C ASP A 33 0.41 7.23 17.60
N GLU A 34 -0.29 7.87 16.64
CA GLU A 34 -1.21 7.18 15.72
C GLU A 34 -0.48 6.10 14.90
N ILE A 35 0.71 6.44 14.37
CA ILE A 35 1.53 5.49 13.62
C ILE A 35 1.97 4.35 14.52
N MET A 36 2.51 4.63 15.71
CA MET A 36 2.98 3.61 16.64
C MET A 36 1.87 2.65 17.07
N ASP A 37 0.67 3.17 17.34
CA ASP A 37 -0.49 2.37 17.72
C ASP A 37 -0.95 1.46 16.56
N GLY A 38 -0.91 1.95 15.32
CA GLY A 38 -1.33 1.21 14.13
C GLY A 38 -0.26 0.31 13.51
N LEU A 39 1.02 0.58 13.76
CA LEU A 39 2.16 -0.15 13.21
C LEU A 39 2.19 -1.58 13.75
N GLU A 40 1.90 -1.74 15.04
CA GLU A 40 2.04 -2.96 15.86
C GLU A 40 3.44 -3.60 15.72
N MET A 41 3.71 -4.28 14.61
CA MET A 41 4.99 -4.91 14.26
C MET A 41 5.28 -4.96 12.74
N GLY A 42 4.59 -4.15 11.93
CA GLY A 42 4.65 -4.27 10.48
C GLY A 42 4.73 -2.93 9.78
N ILE A 43 3.60 -2.54 9.21
CA ILE A 43 3.46 -1.32 8.43
C ILE A 43 2.16 -0.66 8.86
N TYR A 44 2.18 0.67 8.93
CA TYR A 44 0.98 1.46 9.15
C TYR A 44 0.46 1.95 7.79
N THR A 45 -0.83 1.75 7.52
CA THR A 45 -1.48 2.27 6.32
C THR A 45 -2.38 3.42 6.72
N LYS A 46 -2.04 4.64 6.27
CA LYS A 46 -2.91 5.81 6.42
C LYS A 46 -3.83 5.91 5.22
N GLU A 47 -5.13 5.82 5.46
CA GLU A 47 -6.14 6.22 4.48
C GLU A 47 -6.34 7.74 4.52
N TYR A 48 -6.36 8.37 3.35
CA TYR A 48 -6.66 9.79 3.21
C TYR A 48 -7.50 10.07 1.97
N LYS A 49 -8.68 10.67 2.17
CA LYS A 49 -9.56 11.10 1.09
C LYS A 49 -9.29 12.54 0.72
N HIS A 50 -9.16 12.83 -0.57
CA HIS A 50 -8.90 14.16 -1.08
C HIS A 50 -9.44 14.33 -2.50
N LYS A 51 -9.30 15.56 -3.02
CA LYS A 51 -9.61 15.91 -4.40
C LYS A 51 -8.63 16.96 -4.88
N ASN A 52 -8.36 16.98 -6.18
CA ASN A 52 -7.58 18.03 -6.80
C ASN A 52 -8.42 19.31 -6.88
N LEU A 53 -7.96 20.39 -6.25
CA LEU A 53 -8.62 21.69 -6.34
C LEU A 53 -8.35 22.41 -7.67
N ASN A 54 -7.32 21.97 -8.39
CA ASN A 54 -6.87 22.55 -9.65
C ASN A 54 -7.11 21.60 -10.83
N SER A 55 -8.16 20.77 -10.77
CA SER A 55 -8.54 19.88 -11.88
C SER A 55 -8.90 20.69 -13.13
N ASP A 56 -8.53 20.18 -14.30
CA ASP A 56 -8.93 20.73 -15.60
C ASP A 56 -10.34 20.27 -15.95
N ILE A 57 -11.32 21.15 -15.72
CA ILE A 57 -12.74 20.87 -15.97
C ILE A 57 -13.02 20.75 -17.49
N GLU A 58 -12.13 21.25 -18.35
CA GLU A 58 -12.28 21.18 -19.80
C GLU A 58 -11.77 19.84 -20.37
N ASP A 59 -10.92 19.13 -19.64
CA ASP A 59 -10.44 17.79 -20.01
C ASP A 59 -11.40 16.71 -19.47
N PRO A 60 -12.15 16.01 -20.34
CA PRO A 60 -13.08 14.96 -19.90
C PRO A 60 -12.38 13.75 -19.26
N ASP A 61 -11.07 13.57 -19.47
CA ASP A 61 -10.28 12.51 -18.87
C ASP A 61 -9.72 12.91 -17.49
N ASP A 62 -9.71 14.21 -17.14
CA ASP A 62 -9.30 14.69 -15.82
C ASP A 62 -10.41 14.53 -14.78
N ARG A 63 -10.39 13.37 -14.12
CA ARG A 63 -11.29 13.04 -13.01
C ARG A 63 -10.70 13.38 -11.64
N SER A 64 -9.56 14.07 -11.57
CA SER A 64 -8.88 14.36 -10.31
C SER A 64 -9.66 15.29 -9.38
N GLY A 65 -10.62 16.05 -9.93
CA GLY A 65 -11.55 16.89 -9.16
C GLY A 65 -12.60 16.10 -8.36
N GLU A 66 -12.80 14.82 -8.68
CA GLU A 66 -13.65 13.91 -7.90
C GLU A 66 -12.93 13.48 -6.61
N GLU A 67 -13.69 13.17 -5.56
CA GLU A 67 -13.12 12.64 -4.31
C GLU A 67 -12.54 11.25 -4.55
N HIS A 68 -11.29 11.06 -4.14
CA HIS A 68 -10.56 9.81 -4.25
C HIS A 68 -9.65 9.60 -3.05
N THR A 69 -9.19 8.36 -2.91
CA THR A 69 -8.46 7.89 -1.74
C THR A 69 -6.99 7.70 -2.10
N ILE A 70 -6.11 8.07 -1.19
CA ILE A 70 -4.70 7.67 -1.20
C ILE A 70 -4.39 6.87 0.05
N TYR A 71 -3.83 5.68 -0.13
CA TYR A 71 -3.22 4.87 0.91
C TYR A 71 -1.74 5.21 0.97
N VAL A 72 -1.26 5.52 2.16
CA VAL A 72 0.15 5.85 2.43
C VAL A 72 0.69 4.81 3.38
N TYR A 73 1.64 3.99 2.91
CA TYR A 73 2.25 2.92 3.68
C TYR A 73 3.50 3.45 4.38
N ILE A 74 3.53 3.37 5.71
CA ILE A 74 4.54 3.97 6.58
C ILE A 74 5.19 2.88 7.44
N ASP A 75 6.52 2.84 7.45
CA ASP A 75 7.28 1.86 8.24
C ASP A 75 7.60 2.32 9.67
N ASP A 76 8.32 1.48 10.40
CA ASP A 76 8.75 1.71 11.79
C ASP A 76 9.75 2.86 11.92
N SER A 77 10.40 3.22 10.82
CA SER A 77 11.29 4.37 10.71
C SER A 77 10.53 5.66 10.43
N TYR A 78 9.20 5.60 10.29
CA TYR A 78 8.33 6.69 9.85
C TYR A 78 8.61 7.16 8.43
N ASP A 79 9.13 6.30 7.57
CA ASP A 79 9.32 6.58 6.15
C ASP A 79 8.14 6.06 5.33
N VAL A 80 7.77 6.78 4.27
CA VAL A 80 6.73 6.34 3.33
C VAL A 80 7.37 5.35 2.36
N THR A 81 7.00 4.08 2.47
CA THR A 81 7.55 3.02 1.62
C THR A 81 6.72 2.75 0.38
N GLY A 82 5.48 3.25 0.33
CA GLY A 82 4.68 3.24 -0.88
C GLY A 82 3.41 4.05 -0.73
N VAL A 83 2.77 4.27 -1.88
CA VAL A 83 1.52 5.03 -2.00
C VAL A 83 0.64 4.35 -3.04
N LYS A 84 -0.67 4.36 -2.80
CA LYS A 84 -1.65 3.82 -3.74
C LYS A 84 -2.86 4.74 -3.80
N ALA A 85 -3.11 5.34 -4.95
CA ALA A 85 -4.29 6.18 -5.18
C ALA A 85 -5.37 5.40 -5.95
N PHE A 86 -6.64 5.58 -5.59
CA PHE A 86 -7.76 4.94 -6.26
C PHE A 86 -9.08 5.68 -6.01
N PHE A 87 -10.05 5.49 -6.90
CA PHE A 87 -11.42 5.97 -6.72
C PHE A 87 -12.26 4.94 -5.93
N GLY A 88 -13.21 5.44 -5.13
CA GLY A 88 -14.12 4.58 -4.34
C GLY A 88 -13.46 3.97 -3.10
N ASP A 89 -13.89 2.75 -2.75
CA ASP A 89 -13.45 2.04 -1.54
C ASP A 89 -12.23 1.13 -1.78
N SER A 90 -11.94 0.77 -3.03
CA SER A 90 -10.80 -0.06 -3.44
C SER A 90 -10.44 0.21 -4.90
N PRO A 91 -9.18 -0.02 -5.33
CA PRO A 91 -8.83 0.03 -6.75
C PRO A 91 -9.67 -0.99 -7.53
N THR A 92 -10.05 -0.60 -8.75
CA THR A 92 -10.74 -1.51 -9.66
C THR A 92 -9.76 -2.52 -10.23
N MET A 93 -10.24 -3.71 -10.58
CA MET A 93 -9.40 -4.72 -11.24
C MET A 93 -8.76 -4.19 -12.53
N GLU A 94 -9.51 -3.39 -13.31
CA GLU A 94 -9.01 -2.75 -14.53
C GLU A 94 -7.82 -1.82 -14.23
N SER A 95 -7.89 -1.02 -13.17
CA SER A 95 -6.76 -0.13 -12.79
C SER A 95 -5.51 -0.92 -12.40
N LEU A 96 -5.67 -2.06 -11.72
CA LEU A 96 -4.55 -2.94 -11.38
C LEU A 96 -3.96 -3.65 -12.60
N GLU A 97 -4.80 -4.02 -13.58
CA GLU A 97 -4.37 -4.59 -14.86
C GLU A 97 -3.57 -3.58 -15.68
N GLU A 98 -4.02 -2.33 -15.75
CA GLU A 98 -3.32 -1.24 -16.44
C GLU A 98 -1.94 -0.95 -15.82
N GLU A 99 -1.84 -0.87 -14.50
CA GLU A 99 -0.57 -0.66 -13.79
C GLU A 99 0.42 -1.82 -13.98
N ALA A 100 -0.08 -3.07 -13.93
CA ALA A 100 0.74 -4.25 -14.18
C ALA A 100 1.24 -4.25 -15.64
N ALA A 101 0.37 -3.92 -16.60
CA ALA A 101 0.73 -3.81 -18.01
C ALA A 101 1.77 -2.71 -18.26
N ALA A 102 1.64 -1.55 -17.62
CA ALA A 102 2.63 -0.47 -17.67
C ALA A 102 4.00 -0.91 -17.13
N SER A 103 4.00 -1.84 -16.17
CA SER A 103 5.20 -2.47 -15.62
C SER A 103 5.73 -3.66 -16.44
N GLY A 104 5.10 -3.96 -17.59
CA GLY A 104 5.48 -5.09 -18.46
C GLY A 104 5.08 -6.47 -17.94
N VAL A 105 4.20 -6.54 -16.94
CA VAL A 105 3.72 -7.78 -16.32
C VAL A 105 2.44 -8.22 -17.03
N THR A 106 2.42 -9.46 -17.52
CA THR A 106 1.28 -10.03 -18.26
C THR A 106 0.28 -10.76 -17.37
N GLU A 107 0.67 -11.19 -16.17
CA GLU A 107 -0.23 -11.86 -15.20
C GLU A 107 -0.37 -10.97 -13.97
N VAL A 108 -1.58 -10.47 -13.73
CA VAL A 108 -1.88 -9.67 -12.54
C VAL A 108 -2.11 -10.61 -11.37
N ARG A 109 -1.33 -10.40 -10.30
CA ARG A 109 -1.32 -11.26 -9.11
C ARG A 109 -1.56 -10.41 -7.89
N ILE A 110 -2.72 -10.55 -7.28
CA ILE A 110 -3.17 -9.72 -6.14
C ILE A 110 -3.26 -10.60 -4.90
N PRO A 111 -2.35 -10.45 -3.92
CA PRO A 111 -2.41 -11.19 -2.67
C PRO A 111 -3.48 -10.61 -1.73
N ILE A 112 -4.25 -11.50 -1.11
CA ILE A 112 -5.29 -11.18 -0.14
C ILE A 112 -5.09 -11.98 1.15
N ILE A 113 -5.26 -11.33 2.30
CA ILE A 113 -5.37 -12.03 3.58
C ILE A 113 -6.70 -12.79 3.63
N VAL A 114 -6.63 -14.08 3.95
CA VAL A 114 -7.81 -14.97 4.03
C VAL A 114 -8.47 -14.91 5.42
N LYS A 115 -7.68 -14.60 6.46
CA LYS A 115 -8.15 -14.54 7.85
C LYS A 115 -7.33 -13.52 8.63
N GLU A 116 -7.98 -12.84 9.56
CA GLU A 116 -7.31 -11.90 10.45
C GLU A 116 -6.16 -12.58 11.21
N VAL A 117 -5.01 -11.93 11.23
CA VAL A 117 -3.80 -12.42 11.89
C VAL A 117 -3.47 -11.48 13.04
N PRO A 118 -3.64 -11.91 14.30
CA PRO A 118 -3.36 -11.05 15.43
C PRO A 118 -1.83 -10.90 15.64
N PRO A 119 -1.36 -9.76 16.17
CA PRO A 119 0.05 -9.54 16.50
C PRO A 119 0.65 -10.59 17.43
N THR A 120 -0.17 -11.21 18.28
CA THR A 120 0.24 -12.32 19.16
C THR A 120 0.81 -13.52 18.39
N SER A 121 0.45 -13.70 17.11
CA SER A 121 0.99 -14.76 16.25
C SER A 121 2.51 -14.64 16.05
N VAL A 122 3.04 -13.42 16.03
CA VAL A 122 4.50 -13.17 15.96
C VAL A 122 5.14 -13.50 17.31
N HIS A 123 4.54 -13.03 18.41
CA HIS A 123 5.05 -13.28 19.77
C HIS A 123 5.12 -14.77 20.12
N LEU A 124 4.18 -15.57 19.60
CA LEU A 124 4.15 -17.02 19.76
C LEU A 124 5.06 -17.77 18.76
N GLY A 125 5.77 -17.06 17.89
CA GLY A 125 6.69 -17.65 16.90
C GLY A 125 6.00 -18.41 15.76
N MET A 126 4.71 -18.18 15.52
CA MET A 126 3.95 -18.86 14.45
C MET A 126 4.27 -18.27 13.07
N ILE A 127 4.61 -16.98 13.04
CA ILE A 127 5.04 -16.21 11.88
C ILE A 127 6.17 -15.26 12.29
N SER A 128 7.02 -14.87 11.34
CA SER A 128 8.05 -13.85 11.61
C SER A 128 7.47 -12.43 11.56
N PRO A 129 8.16 -11.43 12.12
CA PRO A 129 7.80 -10.01 11.95
C PRO A 129 7.72 -9.61 10.47
N ASP A 130 8.67 -10.08 9.64
CA ASP A 130 8.67 -9.85 8.20
C ASP A 130 7.44 -10.45 7.50
N GLU A 131 7.08 -11.69 7.85
CA GLU A 131 5.85 -12.34 7.35
C GLU A 131 4.61 -11.54 7.77
N TYR A 132 4.61 -11.00 8.99
CA TYR A 132 3.52 -10.17 9.50
C TYR A 132 3.41 -8.82 8.79
N LYS A 133 4.53 -8.14 8.55
CA LYS A 133 4.60 -6.90 7.76
C LYS A 133 4.00 -7.11 6.37
N VAL A 134 4.42 -8.18 5.70
CA VAL A 134 3.91 -8.54 4.37
C VAL A 134 2.40 -8.80 4.40
N LEU A 135 1.91 -9.54 5.39
CA LEU A 135 0.47 -9.78 5.55
C LEU A 135 -0.31 -8.48 5.61
N LYS A 136 0.14 -7.49 6.39
CA LYS A 136 -0.56 -6.19 6.53
C LYS A 136 -0.66 -5.39 5.20
N ILE A 137 0.16 -5.70 4.20
CA ILE A 137 0.13 -5.09 2.85
C ILE A 137 -0.72 -5.93 1.86
N CYS A 138 -0.96 -7.21 2.15
CA CYS A 138 -1.80 -8.11 1.35
C CYS A 138 -3.30 -7.86 1.58
N ASP A 139 -3.72 -6.61 1.46
CA ASP A 139 -5.08 -6.12 1.68
C ASP A 139 -5.98 -6.23 0.44
N GLY A 140 -5.46 -6.76 -0.67
CA GLY A 140 -6.15 -6.84 -1.96
C GLY A 140 -6.07 -5.55 -2.78
N MET A 141 -5.35 -4.53 -2.32
CA MET A 141 -5.23 -3.24 -3.00
C MET A 141 -3.98 -3.15 -3.89
N ASN A 142 -3.04 -4.09 -3.73
CA ASN A 142 -1.71 -4.05 -4.34
C ASN A 142 -1.44 -5.34 -5.12
N THR A 143 -0.64 -5.26 -6.19
CA THR A 143 -0.08 -6.46 -6.85
C THR A 143 1.09 -7.04 -6.05
N ILE A 144 1.52 -8.27 -6.36
CA ILE A 144 2.72 -8.87 -5.74
C ILE A 144 3.94 -7.96 -5.89
N GLU A 145 4.12 -7.34 -7.05
CA GLU A 145 5.25 -6.46 -7.32
C GLU A 145 5.21 -5.22 -6.42
N GLN A 146 4.02 -4.62 -6.25
CA GLN A 146 3.81 -3.48 -5.34
C GLN A 146 3.99 -3.88 -3.88
N VAL A 147 3.48 -5.04 -3.47
CA VAL A 147 3.72 -5.55 -2.11
C VAL A 147 5.22 -5.73 -1.85
N ALA A 148 5.98 -6.19 -2.85
CA ALA A 148 7.42 -6.38 -2.72
C ALA A 148 8.13 -5.04 -2.53
N GLU A 149 7.76 -4.05 -3.35
CA GLU A 149 8.28 -2.68 -3.27
C GLU A 149 7.96 -2.05 -1.89
N ILE A 150 6.70 -2.05 -1.47
CA ILE A 150 6.25 -1.50 -0.19
C ILE A 150 6.94 -2.19 1.00
N ALA A 151 7.16 -3.51 0.90
CA ALA A 151 7.84 -4.28 1.92
C ALA A 151 9.37 -4.11 1.92
N GLY A 152 9.95 -3.48 0.89
CA GLY A 152 11.39 -3.33 0.70
C GLY A 152 12.09 -4.66 0.40
N LYS A 153 11.46 -5.53 -0.39
CA LYS A 153 11.93 -6.89 -0.69
C LYS A 153 11.97 -7.14 -2.18
N SER A 154 12.78 -8.11 -2.60
CA SER A 154 12.72 -8.59 -3.98
C SER A 154 11.44 -9.41 -4.22
N VAL A 155 10.95 -9.42 -5.45
CA VAL A 155 9.79 -10.24 -5.84
C VAL A 155 10.03 -11.73 -5.54
N GLU A 156 11.25 -12.22 -5.76
CA GLU A 156 11.61 -13.62 -5.46
C GLU A 156 11.52 -13.96 -3.96
N GLU A 157 11.95 -13.05 -3.09
CA GLU A 157 11.83 -13.21 -1.64
C GLU A 157 10.36 -13.18 -1.23
N LEU A 158 9.58 -12.26 -1.80
CA LEU A 158 8.17 -12.15 -1.53
C LEU A 158 7.42 -13.43 -1.95
N GLU A 159 7.69 -13.97 -3.14
CA GLU A 159 7.06 -15.21 -3.62
C GLU A 159 7.33 -16.40 -2.70
N LYS A 160 8.58 -16.54 -2.21
CA LYS A 160 8.93 -17.57 -1.22
C LYS A 160 8.14 -17.41 0.08
N MET A 161 7.90 -16.17 0.52
CA MET A 161 7.07 -15.91 1.69
C MET A 161 5.59 -16.18 1.40
N MET A 162 5.08 -15.78 0.23
CA MET A 162 3.70 -16.07 -0.19
C MET A 162 3.43 -17.56 -0.20
N GLU A 163 4.36 -18.38 -0.70
CA GLU A 163 4.20 -19.83 -0.70
C GLU A 163 4.09 -20.39 0.73
N LYS A 164 4.91 -19.90 1.66
CA LYS A 164 4.85 -20.28 3.09
C LYS A 164 3.54 -19.85 3.73
N LEU A 165 3.14 -18.59 3.54
CA LEU A 165 1.91 -18.02 4.10
C LEU A 165 0.66 -18.71 3.53
N ARG A 166 0.68 -19.08 2.26
CA ARG A 166 -0.38 -19.85 1.60
C ARG A 166 -0.48 -21.27 2.16
N LYS A 167 0.64 -21.95 2.41
CA LYS A 167 0.64 -23.27 3.09
C LYS A 167 0.07 -23.19 4.52
N LYS A 168 0.22 -22.06 5.20
CA LYS A 168 -0.40 -21.77 6.51
C LYS A 168 -1.88 -21.35 6.40
N GLY A 169 -2.42 -21.20 5.18
CA GLY A 169 -3.77 -20.74 4.91
C GLY A 169 -4.04 -19.33 5.40
N LEU A 170 -3.04 -18.44 5.30
CA LEU A 170 -3.12 -17.03 5.73
C LEU A 170 -3.34 -16.08 4.56
N VAL A 171 -2.80 -16.41 3.39
CA VAL A 171 -2.87 -15.60 2.15
C VAL A 171 -3.35 -16.47 1.00
N ASP A 172 -4.12 -15.88 0.10
CA ASP A 172 -4.34 -16.40 -1.25
C ASP A 172 -3.97 -15.35 -2.29
N VAL A 173 -3.80 -15.77 -3.55
CA VAL A 173 -3.43 -14.87 -4.65
C VAL A 173 -4.45 -14.99 -5.76
N ILE A 174 -5.17 -13.91 -6.01
CA ILE A 174 -6.04 -13.78 -7.17
C ILE A 174 -5.16 -13.60 -8.40
N LYS A 175 -5.37 -14.43 -9.42
CA LYS A 175 -4.62 -14.43 -10.67
C LYS A 175 -5.54 -14.08 -11.83
N ARG A 176 -5.08 -13.18 -12.71
CA ARG A 176 -5.74 -12.79 -13.95
C ARG A 176 -4.72 -12.77 -15.08
N THR A 177 -5.11 -13.33 -16.23
CA THR A 177 -4.32 -13.42 -17.47
C THR A 177 -5.08 -12.77 -18.60
#